data_AF-A0A3C2B1K4-F1
#
_entry.id   AF-A0A3C2B1K4-F1
#
_cell.length_a   1.000
_cell.length_b   1.000
_cell.length_c   1.000
_cell.angle_alpha   90.00
_cell.angle_beta   90.00
_cell.angle_gamma   90.00
#
_symmetry.space_group_name_H-M   'P 1'
#
loop_
_entity.id
_entity.type
_entity.pdbx_description
1 polymer ?
#
loop_
_entity_poly.entity_id
_entity_poly.type
_entity_poly.pdbx_seq_one_letter_code
_entity_poly.pdbx_strand_id
1 'polypeptide(L)'
;MRALRPSGKGAGAAIAHHEAVRFAAGAPSPWQPGDVPEAPLRLYRTPVEPEWVDYNGHMTESAYLTAAGWASDALFRYIGDDEAYRAAGHSFYTVETHIHYVREVAVHEPIEFTTQILGVDAKRVHLFHGMYHGVDGGLLCTAEQMLVHVDMNAGRSCPILPNVAAALAAIAAAHAHLPTPPQVGSVMRLPAPKH
;
A
#
# COMPACT_ATOMS: atom_id res chain seq x y z
N MET A 1 -21.96 0.25 -5.45
CA MET A 1 -22.28 0.71 -4.07
C MET A 1 -21.28 1.72 -3.48
N ARG A 2 -20.00 1.75 -3.91
CA ARG A 2 -19.02 2.80 -3.54
C ARG A 2 -19.45 4.25 -3.88
N ALA A 3 -20.37 4.44 -4.83
CA ALA A 3 -20.92 5.76 -5.19
C ALA A 3 -21.69 6.47 -4.06
N LEU A 4 -22.12 5.74 -3.02
CA LEU A 4 -22.80 6.31 -1.86
C LEU A 4 -21.82 6.72 -0.74
N ARG A 5 -20.51 6.41 -0.88
CA ARG A 5 -19.47 6.70 0.12
C ARG A 5 -19.38 8.20 0.49
N PRO A 6 -19.47 9.17 -0.46
CA PRO A 6 -19.43 10.60 -0.12
C PRO A 6 -20.66 11.08 0.66
N SER A 7 -21.73 10.30 0.71
CA SER A 7 -23.00 10.73 1.32
C SER A 7 -23.01 10.64 2.85
N GLY A 8 -22.12 9.84 3.44
CA GLY A 8 -22.05 9.63 4.90
C GLY A 8 -23.34 9.10 5.53
N LYS A 9 -24.30 8.59 4.74
CA LYS A 9 -25.63 8.17 5.19
C LYS A 9 -25.95 6.76 4.70
N GLY A 10 -26.71 6.02 5.50
CA GLY A 10 -27.19 4.67 5.17
C GLY A 10 -26.04 3.72 4.83
N ALA A 11 -26.10 3.08 3.66
CA ALA A 11 -25.08 2.14 3.19
C ALA A 11 -23.67 2.74 3.07
N GLY A 12 -23.53 4.05 2.84
CA GLY A 12 -22.21 4.71 2.74
C GLY A 12 -21.46 4.77 4.07
N ALA A 13 -22.17 4.99 5.18
CA ALA A 13 -21.58 4.96 6.53
C ALA A 13 -21.25 3.53 6.97
N ALA A 14 -22.07 2.55 6.59
CA ALA A 14 -21.80 1.14 6.84
C ALA A 14 -20.55 0.64 6.07
N ILE A 15 -20.34 1.08 4.83
CA ILE A 15 -19.15 0.76 4.02
C ILE A 15 -17.89 1.38 4.64
N ALA A 16 -17.91 2.68 4.97
CA ALA A 16 -16.76 3.34 5.60
C ALA A 16 -16.44 2.77 7.00
N HIS A 17 -17.46 2.41 7.78
CA HIS A 17 -17.29 1.73 9.06
C HIS A 17 -16.76 0.31 8.90
N HIS A 18 -17.24 -0.45 7.91
CA HIS A 18 -16.77 -1.79 7.62
C HIS A 18 -15.31 -1.81 7.17
N GLU A 19 -14.92 -0.83 6.34
CA GLU A 19 -13.54 -0.56 5.98
C GLU A 19 -12.71 -0.23 7.23
N ALA A 20 -13.11 0.77 8.02
CA ALA A 20 -12.38 1.19 9.23
C ALA A 20 -12.21 0.06 10.27
N VAL A 21 -13.24 -0.75 10.52
CA VAL A 21 -13.20 -1.88 11.47
C VAL A 21 -12.36 -3.05 10.94
N ARG A 22 -12.39 -3.33 9.64
CA ARG A 22 -11.57 -4.37 9.01
C ARG A 22 -10.08 -4.02 9.02
N PHE A 23 -9.75 -2.75 8.75
CA PHE A 23 -8.37 -2.27 8.84
C PHE A 23 -7.89 -2.13 10.29
N ALA A 24 -8.77 -2.07 11.29
CA ALA A 24 -8.39 -2.01 12.70
C ALA A 24 -8.16 -3.40 13.33
N ALA A 25 -8.85 -4.45 12.86
CA ALA A 25 -8.72 -5.81 13.38
C ALA A 25 -7.43 -6.47 12.88
N GLY A 26 -6.33 -6.28 13.61
CA GLY A 26 -5.02 -6.84 13.28
C GLY A 26 -4.07 -5.84 12.60
N ALA A 27 -4.41 -4.55 12.59
CA ALA A 27 -3.44 -3.52 12.21
C ALA A 27 -2.23 -3.58 13.16
N PRO A 28 -1.01 -3.59 12.62
CA PRO A 28 0.20 -3.50 13.44
C PRO A 28 0.17 -2.20 14.25
N SER A 29 0.67 -2.27 15.48
CA SER A 29 0.84 -1.08 16.31
C SER A 29 1.72 -0.05 15.58
N PRO A 30 1.42 1.26 15.66
CA PRO A 30 2.25 2.29 15.06
C PRO A 30 3.68 2.21 15.60
N TRP A 31 4.66 2.40 14.72
CA TRP A 31 6.07 2.43 15.09
C TRP A 31 6.34 3.46 16.19
N GLN A 32 7.14 3.08 17.18
CA GLN A 32 7.62 3.96 18.24
C GLN A 32 9.14 4.15 18.17
N PRO A 33 9.65 5.30 18.64
CA PRO A 33 11.10 5.50 18.76
C PRO A 33 11.78 4.39 19.55
N GLY A 34 12.73 3.70 18.92
CA GLY A 34 13.45 2.56 19.48
C GLY A 34 13.01 1.19 18.93
N ASP A 35 11.86 1.13 18.26
CA ASP A 35 11.43 -0.09 17.57
C ASP A 35 12.35 -0.38 16.38
N VAL A 36 12.64 -1.67 16.17
CA VAL A 36 13.34 -2.18 14.99
C VAL A 36 12.30 -2.67 13.99
N PRO A 37 12.09 -1.99 12.85
CA PRO A 37 11.11 -2.42 11.86
C PRO A 37 11.49 -3.77 11.24
N GLU A 38 10.48 -4.58 10.89
CA GLU A 38 10.68 -5.78 10.06
C GLU A 38 11.19 -5.38 8.67
N ALA A 39 11.99 -6.25 8.05
CA ALA A 39 12.54 -6.04 6.72
C ALA A 39 12.34 -7.30 5.85
N PRO A 40 11.43 -7.29 4.84
CA PRO A 40 10.45 -6.24 4.54
C PRO A 40 9.30 -6.22 5.56
N LEU A 41 8.53 -5.12 5.60
CA LEU A 41 7.36 -5.01 6.47
C LEU A 41 6.19 -5.89 5.99
N ARG A 42 5.41 -6.46 6.92
CA ARG A 42 4.16 -7.20 6.64
C ARG A 42 2.97 -6.60 7.37
N LEU A 43 2.46 -5.48 6.85
CA LEU A 43 1.46 -4.67 7.55
C LEU A 43 0.01 -4.97 7.14
N TYR A 44 -0.19 -5.67 6.02
CA TYR A 44 -1.53 -5.86 5.45
C TYR A 44 -1.76 -7.28 4.94
N ARG A 45 -2.85 -7.88 5.43
CA ARG A 45 -3.37 -9.17 4.98
C ARG A 45 -4.89 -9.14 4.96
N THR A 46 -5.49 -9.80 3.99
CA THR A 46 -6.95 -9.87 3.85
C THR A 46 -7.33 -11.04 2.92
N PRO A 47 -8.54 -11.61 3.00
CA PRO A 47 -9.08 -12.33 1.85
C PRO A 47 -9.39 -11.36 0.69
N VAL A 48 -9.36 -11.87 -0.55
CA VAL A 48 -9.86 -11.15 -1.73
C VAL A 48 -11.34 -10.85 -1.56
N GLU A 49 -11.72 -9.59 -1.75
CA GLU A 49 -13.10 -9.15 -1.55
C GLU A 49 -14.00 -9.50 -2.76
N PRO A 50 -15.29 -9.80 -2.53
CA PRO A 50 -16.25 -10.02 -3.61
C PRO A 50 -16.38 -8.84 -4.59
N GLU A 51 -16.10 -7.61 -4.14
CA GLU A 51 -16.15 -6.43 -5.01
C GLU A 51 -14.89 -6.24 -5.87
N TRP A 52 -13.85 -7.05 -5.67
CA TRP A 52 -12.59 -6.96 -6.42
C TRP A 52 -12.58 -7.84 -7.65
N VAL A 53 -13.48 -8.81 -7.72
CA VAL A 53 -13.50 -9.84 -8.76
C VAL A 53 -14.44 -9.50 -9.91
N ASP A 54 -14.10 -9.99 -11.10
CA ASP A 54 -14.93 -9.92 -12.29
C ASP A 54 -15.98 -11.05 -12.35
N TYR A 55 -16.69 -11.15 -13.48
CA TYR A 55 -17.67 -12.22 -13.70
C TYR A 55 -17.04 -13.62 -13.82
N ASN A 56 -15.72 -13.72 -14.00
CA ASN A 56 -14.97 -14.98 -14.03
C ASN A 56 -14.52 -15.42 -12.62
N GLY A 57 -14.71 -14.57 -11.61
CA GLY A 57 -14.35 -14.86 -10.22
C GLY A 57 -12.90 -14.54 -9.87
N HIS A 58 -12.15 -13.87 -10.77
CA HIS A 58 -10.77 -13.44 -10.53
C HIS A 58 -10.70 -11.93 -10.29
N MET A 59 -9.72 -11.48 -9.51
CA MET A 59 -9.49 -10.05 -9.32
C MET A 59 -9.33 -9.31 -10.66
N THR A 60 -10.07 -8.21 -10.83
CA THR A 60 -9.85 -7.27 -11.93
C THR A 60 -8.48 -6.61 -11.79
N GLU A 61 -7.90 -6.15 -12.90
CA GLU A 61 -6.60 -5.46 -12.93
C GLU A 61 -6.57 -4.26 -11.99
N SER A 62 -7.63 -3.44 -11.98
CA SER A 62 -7.73 -2.27 -11.10
C SER A 62 -7.85 -2.62 -9.61
N ALA A 63 -8.36 -3.81 -9.28
CA ALA A 63 -8.50 -4.23 -7.90
C ALA A 63 -7.16 -4.59 -7.24
N TYR A 64 -6.18 -5.08 -7.99
CA TYR A 64 -4.82 -5.26 -7.44
C TYR A 64 -4.22 -3.93 -6.99
N LEU A 65 -4.38 -2.87 -7.77
CA LEU A 65 -3.92 -1.54 -7.39
C LEU A 65 -4.72 -0.98 -6.20
N THR A 66 -6.01 -1.30 -6.12
CA THR A 66 -6.83 -0.97 -4.93
C THR A 66 -6.27 -1.66 -3.68
N ALA A 67 -5.95 -2.95 -3.76
CA ALA A 67 -5.36 -3.71 -2.65
C ALA A 67 -3.98 -3.19 -2.25
N ALA A 68 -3.13 -2.82 -3.22
CA ALA A 68 -1.85 -2.15 -2.95
C ALA A 68 -2.04 -0.76 -2.28
N GLY A 69 -3.11 -0.04 -2.63
CA GLY A 69 -3.52 1.19 -1.94
C GLY A 69 -3.82 0.96 -0.47
N TRP A 70 -4.47 -0.15 -0.12
CA TRP A 70 -4.70 -0.53 1.28
C TRP A 70 -3.42 -0.94 2.01
N ALA A 71 -2.49 -1.61 1.33
CA ALA A 71 -1.16 -1.87 1.88
C ALA A 71 -0.38 -0.56 2.16
N SER A 72 -0.53 0.45 1.30
CA SER A 72 0.01 1.79 1.54
C SER A 72 -0.68 2.49 2.71
N ASP A 73 -2.01 2.38 2.87
CA ASP A 73 -2.70 2.95 4.03
C ASP A 73 -2.26 2.30 5.36
N ALA A 74 -2.01 0.99 5.35
CA ALA A 74 -1.41 0.28 6.48
C ALA A 74 -0.01 0.81 6.82
N LEU A 75 0.82 1.09 5.80
CA LEU A 75 2.10 1.78 6.00
C LEU A 75 1.92 3.17 6.60
N PHE A 76 0.97 3.98 6.09
CA PHE A 76 0.73 5.33 6.58
C PHE A 76 0.39 5.36 8.06
N ARG A 77 -0.54 4.49 8.49
CA ARG A 77 -0.87 4.34 9.91
C ARG A 77 0.33 3.87 10.73
N TYR A 78 1.12 2.94 10.20
CA TYR A 78 2.32 2.43 10.87
C TYR A 78 3.38 3.52 11.11
N ILE A 79 3.57 4.45 10.16
CA ILE A 79 4.55 5.55 10.26
C ILE A 79 4.00 6.81 10.96
N GLY A 80 2.73 6.82 11.38
CA GLY A 80 2.10 7.96 12.05
C GLY A 80 1.45 8.99 11.11
N ASP A 81 1.22 8.66 9.84
CA ASP A 81 0.23 9.33 8.98
C ASP A 81 -1.16 8.71 9.23
N ASP A 82 -1.66 8.98 10.44
CA ASP A 82 -2.94 8.53 10.96
C ASP A 82 -4.06 9.57 10.71
N GLU A 83 -5.25 9.32 11.26
CA GLU A 83 -6.40 10.22 11.11
C GLU A 83 -6.11 11.64 11.64
N ALA A 84 -5.33 11.77 12.73
CA ALA A 84 -4.99 13.07 13.29
C ALA A 84 -4.00 13.83 12.40
N TYR A 85 -3.02 13.13 11.83
CA TYR A 85 -2.08 13.67 10.85
C TYR A 85 -2.80 14.21 9.60
N ARG A 86 -3.75 13.42 9.08
CA ARG A 86 -4.57 13.79 7.91
C ARG A 86 -5.51 14.95 8.23
N ALA A 87 -6.14 14.94 9.40
CA ALA A 87 -6.99 16.05 9.85
C ALA A 87 -6.21 17.35 10.01
N ALA A 88 -4.91 17.28 10.35
CA ALA A 88 -4.02 18.44 10.39
C ALA A 88 -3.63 18.96 8.99
N GLY A 89 -4.04 18.29 7.90
CA GLY A 89 -3.84 18.75 6.53
C GLY A 89 -2.62 18.16 5.83
N HIS A 90 -2.03 17.07 6.33
CA HIS A 90 -0.84 16.45 5.77
C HIS A 90 -1.07 14.98 5.42
N SER A 91 -0.51 14.50 4.30
CA SER A 91 -0.49 13.07 3.94
C SER A 91 0.44 12.84 2.73
N PHE A 92 0.44 11.61 2.19
CA PHE A 92 1.15 11.24 0.97
C PHE A 92 0.20 11.01 -0.20
N TYR A 93 0.53 11.55 -1.36
CA TYR A 93 -0.13 11.24 -2.63
C TYR A 93 0.78 10.39 -3.52
N THR A 94 0.20 9.40 -4.19
CA THR A 94 0.90 8.63 -5.22
C THR A 94 1.06 9.48 -6.47
N VAL A 95 2.29 9.65 -6.95
CA VAL A 95 2.59 10.40 -8.18
C VAL A 95 2.93 9.50 -9.36
N GLU A 96 3.38 8.28 -9.08
CA GLU A 96 3.71 7.29 -10.12
C GLU A 96 3.48 5.88 -9.58
N THR A 97 3.06 4.97 -10.43
CA THR A 97 2.95 3.54 -10.12
C THR A 97 3.32 2.70 -11.33
N HIS A 98 4.13 1.68 -11.10
CA HIS A 98 4.41 0.62 -12.04
C HIS A 98 3.98 -0.72 -11.44
N ILE A 99 3.12 -1.47 -12.14
CA ILE A 99 2.47 -2.68 -11.62
C ILE A 99 2.72 -3.87 -12.54
N HIS A 100 3.02 -5.03 -11.97
CA HIS A 100 3.09 -6.30 -12.69
C HIS A 100 2.06 -7.26 -12.12
N TYR A 101 1.23 -7.82 -13.00
CA TYR A 101 0.32 -8.91 -12.69
C TYR A 101 1.04 -10.23 -13.00
N VAL A 102 1.21 -11.09 -11.98
CA VAL A 102 2.03 -12.31 -12.08
C VAL A 102 1.14 -13.55 -12.12
N ARG A 103 0.16 -13.65 -11.21
CA ARG A 103 -0.80 -14.75 -11.13
C ARG A 103 -2.19 -14.21 -10.84
N GLU A 104 -3.20 -14.88 -11.35
CA GLU A 104 -4.59 -14.66 -10.96
C GLU A 104 -4.84 -15.15 -9.53
N VAL A 105 -5.82 -14.55 -8.86
CA VAL A 105 -6.28 -14.95 -7.52
C VAL A 105 -7.80 -14.83 -7.47
N ALA A 106 -8.44 -15.84 -6.88
CA ALA A 106 -9.89 -15.94 -6.82
C ALA A 106 -10.49 -15.23 -5.60
N VAL A 107 -11.80 -14.97 -5.65
CA VAL A 107 -12.54 -14.42 -4.51
C VAL A 107 -12.32 -15.24 -3.23
N HIS A 108 -12.22 -14.56 -2.09
CA HIS A 108 -12.01 -15.14 -0.76
C HIS A 108 -10.66 -15.83 -0.51
N GLU A 109 -9.79 -15.98 -1.52
CA GLU A 109 -8.44 -16.49 -1.27
C GLU A 109 -7.64 -15.49 -0.41
N PRO A 110 -6.80 -15.98 0.51
CA PRO A 110 -6.02 -15.12 1.38
C PRO A 110 -4.87 -14.48 0.63
N ILE A 111 -4.66 -13.19 0.85
CA ILE A 111 -3.56 -12.42 0.29
C ILE A 111 -2.81 -11.66 1.40
N GLU A 112 -1.52 -11.48 1.20
CA GLU A 112 -0.63 -10.75 2.11
C GLU A 112 0.30 -9.84 1.30
N PHE A 113 0.62 -8.67 1.86
CA PHE A 113 1.56 -7.73 1.28
C PHE A 113 2.85 -7.64 2.09
N THR A 114 3.98 -7.68 1.37
CA THR A 114 5.25 -7.15 1.87
C THR A 114 5.46 -5.73 1.34
N THR A 115 5.91 -4.82 2.18
CA THR A 115 6.24 -3.44 1.81
C THR A 115 7.74 -3.18 2.02
N GLN A 116 8.46 -2.83 0.97
CA GLN A 116 9.85 -2.43 1.01
C GLN A 116 10.00 -0.96 0.63
N ILE A 117 10.46 -0.13 1.57
CA ILE A 117 10.99 1.21 1.27
C ILE A 117 12.33 1.08 0.54
N LEU A 118 12.40 1.63 -0.66
CA LEU A 118 13.58 1.66 -1.53
C LEU A 118 14.35 2.97 -1.40
N GLY A 119 13.68 4.06 -1.04
CA GLY A 119 14.29 5.36 -0.85
C GLY A 119 13.36 6.36 -0.18
N VAL A 120 13.95 7.28 0.58
CA VAL A 120 13.25 8.39 1.23
C VAL A 120 14.11 9.64 1.06
N ASP A 121 13.48 10.75 0.67
CA ASP A 121 14.11 12.06 0.73
C ASP A 121 13.28 13.03 1.58
N ALA A 122 13.56 14.33 1.51
CA ALA A 122 12.87 15.34 2.30
C ALA A 122 11.34 15.35 2.14
N LYS A 123 10.80 14.88 1.00
CA LYS A 123 9.36 14.91 0.71
C LYS A 123 8.82 13.71 -0.05
N ARG A 124 9.64 12.75 -0.46
CA ARG A 124 9.24 11.59 -1.28
C ARG A 124 9.58 10.28 -0.61
N VAL A 125 8.77 9.28 -0.91
CA VAL A 125 8.99 7.88 -0.53
C VAL A 125 8.87 7.03 -1.79
N HIS A 126 9.92 6.28 -2.11
CA HIS A 126 9.93 5.25 -3.14
C HIS A 126 9.74 3.91 -2.46
N LEU A 127 8.65 3.22 -2.79
CA LEU A 127 8.29 1.95 -2.15
C LEU A 127 7.97 0.88 -3.18
N PHE A 128 8.03 -0.36 -2.72
CA PHE A 128 7.69 -1.54 -3.47
C PHE A 128 6.80 -2.47 -2.65
N HIS A 129 5.65 -2.79 -3.21
CA HIS A 129 4.72 -3.78 -2.69
C HIS A 129 4.89 -5.10 -3.43
N GLY A 130 5.03 -6.19 -2.67
CA GLY A 130 4.86 -7.55 -3.17
C GLY A 130 3.59 -8.15 -2.59
N MET A 131 2.67 -8.56 -3.45
CA MET A 131 1.43 -9.23 -3.07
C MET A 131 1.60 -10.74 -3.26
N TYR A 132 1.37 -11.51 -2.21
CA TYR A 132 1.55 -12.96 -2.19
C TYR A 132 0.24 -13.65 -1.78
N HIS A 133 0.04 -14.85 -2.28
CA HIS A 133 -1.04 -15.71 -1.82
C HIS A 133 -0.69 -16.28 -0.43
N GLY A 134 -1.62 -16.15 0.51
CA GLY A 134 -1.39 -16.35 1.94
C GLY A 134 -1.27 -17.80 2.40
N VAL A 135 -1.42 -18.78 1.49
CA VAL A 135 -1.27 -20.21 1.81
C VAL A 135 -0.01 -20.79 1.17
N ASP A 136 0.16 -20.63 -0.14
CA ASP A 136 1.27 -21.22 -0.90
C ASP A 136 2.49 -20.27 -1.01
N GLY A 137 2.35 -19.01 -0.57
CA GLY A 137 3.40 -17.98 -0.65
C GLY A 137 3.71 -17.51 -2.07
N GLY A 138 2.87 -17.84 -3.05
CA GLY A 138 3.10 -17.51 -4.45
C GLY A 138 2.96 -16.02 -4.74
N LEU A 139 3.88 -15.43 -5.51
CA LEU A 139 3.78 -14.03 -5.94
C LEU A 139 2.60 -13.83 -6.90
N LEU A 140 1.68 -12.96 -6.53
CA LEU A 140 0.47 -12.62 -7.29
C LEU A 140 0.66 -11.35 -8.11
N CYS A 141 1.21 -10.31 -7.49
CA CYS A 141 1.35 -8.98 -8.09
C CYS A 141 2.48 -8.21 -7.43
N THR A 142 3.09 -7.26 -8.15
CA THR A 142 4.02 -6.28 -7.57
C THR A 142 3.59 -4.87 -7.93
N ALA A 143 3.74 -3.91 -7.03
CA ALA A 143 3.52 -2.49 -7.31
C ALA A 143 4.68 -1.64 -6.79
N GLU A 144 5.44 -1.06 -7.71
CA GLU A 144 6.43 -0.02 -7.42
C GLU A 144 5.72 1.34 -7.44
N GLN A 145 5.92 2.16 -6.41
CA GLN A 145 5.25 3.45 -6.30
C GLN A 145 6.20 4.55 -5.84
N MET A 146 6.00 5.74 -6.42
CA MET A 146 6.56 6.98 -5.90
C MET A 146 5.46 7.77 -5.22
N LEU A 147 5.67 8.11 -3.95
CA LEU A 147 4.79 8.93 -3.15
C LEU A 147 5.42 10.30 -2.88
N VAL A 148 4.59 11.34 -2.77
CA VAL A 148 5.00 12.68 -2.35
C VAL A 148 4.18 13.15 -1.16
N HIS A 149 4.85 13.69 -0.16
CA HIS A 149 4.22 14.32 0.99
C HIS A 149 3.64 15.68 0.61
N VAL A 150 2.41 15.94 1.03
CA VAL A 150 1.63 17.12 0.66
C VAL A 150 1.08 17.88 1.86
N ASP A 151 0.95 19.19 1.69
CA ASP A 151 0.09 20.04 2.47
C ASP A 151 -1.22 20.20 1.67
N MET A 152 -2.28 19.56 2.16
CA MET A 152 -3.60 19.52 1.52
C MET A 152 -4.30 20.88 1.58
N ASN A 153 -4.00 21.70 2.58
CA ASN A 153 -4.55 23.05 2.70
C ASN A 153 -3.89 24.00 1.68
N ALA A 154 -2.58 23.85 1.46
CA ALA A 154 -1.83 24.62 0.48
C ALA A 154 -1.86 24.04 -0.94
N GLY A 155 -2.37 22.81 -1.12
CA GLY A 155 -2.47 22.12 -2.40
C GLY A 155 -1.12 21.84 -3.07
N ARG A 156 -0.05 21.60 -2.29
CA ARG A 156 1.31 21.42 -2.83
C ARG A 156 2.17 20.47 -1.99
N SER A 157 3.25 19.97 -2.59
CA SER A 157 4.23 19.15 -1.85
C SER A 157 4.92 19.93 -0.74
N CYS A 158 5.18 19.31 0.40
CA CYS A 158 5.92 19.90 1.53
C CYS A 158 6.87 18.86 2.16
N PRO A 159 7.87 19.28 2.96
CA PRO A 159 8.72 18.35 3.68
C PRO A 159 7.91 17.40 4.57
N ILE A 160 8.37 16.15 4.73
CA ILE A 160 7.78 15.17 5.65
C ILE A 160 7.95 15.68 7.09
N LEU A 161 6.88 15.60 7.89
CA LEU A 161 6.94 16.09 9.27
C LEU A 161 7.81 15.18 10.16
N PRO A 162 8.42 15.73 11.23
CA PRO A 162 9.49 15.04 11.96
C PRO A 162 9.14 13.65 12.52
N ASN A 163 7.91 13.46 13.02
CA ASN A 163 7.47 12.18 13.57
C ASN A 163 7.41 11.09 12.50
N VAL A 164 6.85 11.40 11.33
CA VAL A 164 6.75 10.46 10.20
C VAL A 164 8.13 10.24 9.55
N ALA A 165 8.94 11.29 9.45
CA ALA A 165 10.30 11.21 8.92
C ALA A 165 11.18 10.28 9.77
N ALA A 166 11.03 10.30 11.10
CA ALA A 166 11.77 9.42 12.00
C ALA A 166 11.43 7.93 11.77
N ALA A 167 10.14 7.61 11.63
CA ALA A 167 9.69 6.25 11.33
C ALA A 167 10.21 5.77 9.96
N LEU A 168 10.08 6.60 8.93
CA LEU A 168 10.59 6.29 7.58
C LEU A 168 12.11 6.10 7.55
N ALA A 169 12.86 6.88 8.32
CA ALA A 169 14.31 6.72 8.45
C ALA A 169 14.68 5.39 9.13
N ALA A 170 13.97 4.99 10.18
CA ALA A 170 14.17 3.69 10.83
C ALA A 170 13.88 2.53 9.87
N ILE A 171 12.79 2.61 9.11
CA ILE A 171 12.43 1.59 8.11
C ILE A 171 13.47 1.53 6.99
N ALA A 172 13.87 2.68 6.43
CA ALA A 172 14.88 2.74 5.39
C ALA A 172 16.23 2.15 5.85
N ALA A 173 16.63 2.41 7.10
CA ALA A 173 17.83 1.80 7.68
C ALA A 173 17.68 0.28 7.83
N ALA A 174 16.54 -0.20 8.32
CA ALA A 174 16.26 -1.63 8.42
C ALA A 174 16.24 -2.31 7.04
N HIS A 175 15.72 -1.65 6.01
CA HIS A 175 15.61 -2.19 4.66
C HIS A 175 16.89 -2.09 3.81
N ALA A 176 17.91 -1.36 4.25
CA ALA A 176 19.11 -1.08 3.45
C ALA A 176 19.87 -2.34 2.99
N HIS A 177 19.68 -3.47 3.67
CA HIS A 177 20.31 -4.75 3.34
C HIS A 177 19.47 -5.64 2.42
N LEU A 178 18.19 -5.28 2.18
CA LEU A 178 17.33 -6.07 1.32
C LEU A 178 17.75 -5.92 -0.14
N PRO A 179 17.70 -6.99 -0.95
CA PRO A 179 17.92 -6.87 -2.38
C PRO A 179 16.85 -5.97 -3.00
N THR A 180 17.23 -5.21 -4.02
CA THR A 180 16.26 -4.50 -4.86
C THR A 180 15.45 -5.54 -5.65
N PRO A 181 14.10 -5.52 -5.58
CA PRO A 181 13.28 -6.44 -6.37
C PRO A 181 13.53 -6.27 -7.88
N PRO A 182 13.59 -7.37 -8.66
CA PRO A 182 13.97 -7.31 -10.07
C PRO A 182 12.99 -6.53 -10.96
N GLN A 183 11.76 -6.31 -10.49
CA GLN A 183 10.73 -5.53 -11.17
C GLN A 183 10.94 -4.01 -11.07
N VAL A 184 11.77 -3.54 -10.14
CA VAL A 184 12.01 -2.11 -9.91
C VAL A 184 12.61 -1.46 -11.16
N GLY A 185 11.98 -0.38 -11.64
CA GLY A 185 12.41 0.37 -12.81
C GLY A 185 12.29 -0.40 -14.13
N SER A 186 11.49 -1.46 -14.18
CA SER A 186 11.30 -2.21 -15.43
C SER A 186 10.57 -1.36 -16.48
N VAL A 187 10.85 -1.62 -17.75
CA VAL A 187 10.25 -0.92 -18.89
C VAL A 187 9.50 -1.95 -19.73
N MET A 188 8.21 -1.73 -19.97
CA MET A 188 7.39 -2.60 -20.81
C MET A 188 7.94 -2.68 -22.23
N ARG A 189 8.11 -3.92 -22.71
CA ARG A 189 8.60 -4.24 -24.05
C ARG A 189 7.90 -5.51 -24.54
N LEU A 190 7.73 -5.64 -25.86
CA LEU A 190 7.35 -6.92 -26.44
C LEU A 190 8.50 -7.92 -26.25
N PRO A 191 8.21 -9.18 -25.87
CA PRO A 191 9.23 -10.22 -25.83
C PRO A 191 9.74 -10.51 -27.25
N ALA A 192 10.99 -10.97 -27.36
CA ALA A 192 11.51 -11.47 -28.64
C ALA A 192 10.64 -12.66 -29.11
N PRO A 193 10.44 -12.83 -30.44
CA PRO A 193 9.75 -14.00 -30.97
C PRO A 193 10.40 -15.29 -30.45
N LYS A 194 9.59 -16.23 -29.98
CA LYS A 194 10.07 -17.59 -29.70
C LYS A 194 10.26 -18.28 -31.05
N HIS A 195 11.50 -18.64 -31.37
CA HIS A 195 11.83 -19.49 -32.52
C HIS A 195 11.54 -20.97 -32.21
#